data_AF-A0A4R7TCP6-F1
#
_entry.id   AF-A0A4R7TCP6-F1
#
_cell.length_a   1.000
_cell.length_b   1.000
_cell.length_c   1.000
_cell.angle_alpha   90.00
_cell.angle_beta   90.00
_cell.angle_gamma   90.00
#
_symmetry.space_group_name_H-M   'P 1'
#
loop_
_entity.id
_entity.type
_entity.pdbx_description
1 polymer ?
#
loop_
_entity_poly.entity_id
_entity_poly.type
_entity_poly.pdbx_seq_one_letter_code
_entity_poly.pdbx_strand_id
1 'polypeptide(L)'
;MKQMNGRLVVLVAAIAVAAVVVGGAIASQRGPEPGANSAAPLTATSSVPQTPAGTPSAQTPPATPATPSTAGRPVKVALKLNKLSKGRDPQVAYLVGREVRGGAGDVVKVPGTGQIQAITRVGDAVLAVVTKGLGTELLTIQYDEVKHTPDVTSIVSTADGKEAAYATKKVSAADGGAMQGSTVYATVTDAGLPAVKKLELPNRWEVSVLAYQDGKVYYRAFTTQNSPTWQLYEWDPANSAAAEVKTVTSPTALSPDGRTAGVLTVLNDNGTCSAAIEVASGKSLWRTCEYQIKGFTADGRTAISGPSRVDGYAEGLAAALDARTGSLLREWTGLSFRQTVAEDDQHLLILADDGPETKASILRCTITTGACELATPLAKGELMIGR
;
A
#
# COMPACT_ATOMS: atom_id res chain seq x y z
N MET A 1 -49.64 -39.64 39.75
CA MET A 1 -50.16 -38.63 40.69
C MET A 1 -49.72 -37.26 40.22
N LYS A 2 -50.70 -36.36 40.05
CA LYS A 2 -50.69 -34.87 40.02
C LYS A 2 -49.37 -34.16 39.64
N GLN A 3 -49.23 -33.51 38.47
CA GLN A 3 -49.75 -32.17 38.06
C GLN A 3 -49.52 -31.03 39.06
N MET A 4 -48.70 -30.04 38.65
CA MET A 4 -48.98 -28.57 38.54
C MET A 4 -47.74 -27.92 37.87
N ASN A 5 -47.83 -27.43 36.62
CA ASN A 5 -48.23 -26.06 36.20
C ASN A 5 -47.41 -24.95 36.89
N GLY A 6 -46.82 -23.96 36.24
CA GLY A 6 -46.90 -23.50 34.86
C GLY A 6 -46.53 -21.99 34.80
N ARG A 7 -46.25 -21.52 33.58
CA ARG A 7 -46.22 -20.11 33.11
C ARG A 7 -45.11 -19.18 33.62
N LEU A 8 -44.23 -18.78 32.68
CA LEU A 8 -44.19 -17.38 32.23
C LEU A 8 -43.67 -17.28 30.79
N VAL A 9 -44.61 -17.23 29.84
CA VAL A 9 -44.47 -16.59 28.54
C VAL A 9 -45.33 -15.33 28.64
N VAL A 10 -44.81 -14.19 28.18
CA VAL A 10 -45.47 -12.94 27.72
C VAL A 10 -44.57 -11.75 28.06
N LEU A 11 -43.82 -11.24 27.08
CA LEU A 11 -43.86 -9.84 26.62
C LEU A 11 -42.85 -9.63 25.47
N VAL A 12 -43.26 -10.01 24.26
CA VAL A 12 -42.72 -9.47 23.00
C VAL A 12 -43.90 -8.83 22.30
N ALA A 13 -43.96 -7.50 22.32
CA ALA A 13 -44.69 -6.60 21.43
C ALA A 13 -45.01 -5.30 22.17
N ALA A 14 -44.16 -4.26 22.03
CA ALA A 14 -44.52 -2.84 22.06
C ALA A 14 -43.30 -1.91 22.24
N ILE A 15 -42.27 -2.00 21.37
CA ILE A 15 -41.34 -0.88 21.12
C ILE A 15 -40.95 -0.90 19.64
N ALA A 16 -41.88 -0.53 18.76
CA ALA A 16 -41.61 -0.42 17.32
C ALA A 16 -42.31 0.77 16.62
N VAL A 17 -42.93 1.70 17.36
CA VAL A 17 -43.51 2.91 16.77
C VAL A 17 -43.31 4.11 17.70
N ALA A 18 -42.06 4.57 17.85
CA ALA A 18 -41.74 5.89 18.42
C ALA A 18 -40.34 6.41 18.03
N ALA A 19 -39.75 5.95 16.92
CA ALA A 19 -38.40 6.37 16.49
C ALA A 19 -38.30 6.83 15.03
N VAL A 20 -39.44 7.07 14.36
CA VAL A 20 -39.47 7.54 12.95
C VAL A 20 -40.01 8.98 12.81
N VAL A 21 -40.43 9.64 13.90
CA VAL A 21 -40.97 11.02 13.84
C VAL A 21 -40.00 12.09 14.37
N VAL A 22 -38.93 11.71 15.10
CA VAL A 22 -37.98 12.69 15.68
C VAL A 22 -36.71 12.87 14.80
N GLY A 23 -36.45 11.98 13.84
CA GLY A 23 -35.32 12.11 12.90
C GLY A 23 -35.55 13.09 11.73
N GLY A 24 -36.77 13.61 11.55
CA GLY A 24 -37.13 14.46 10.41
C GLY A 24 -37.02 15.97 10.62
N ALA A 25 -36.69 16.44 11.82
CA ALA A 25 -36.79 17.87 12.18
C ALA A 25 -35.44 18.59 12.41
N ILE A 26 -34.29 17.90 12.33
CA ILE A 26 -32.95 18.50 12.54
C ILE A 26 -32.12 18.54 11.23
N ALA A 27 -32.71 18.22 10.08
CA ALA A 27 -32.05 18.24 8.77
C ALA A 27 -32.37 19.49 7.91
N SER A 28 -33.20 20.44 8.39
CA SER A 28 -33.64 21.61 7.61
C SER A 28 -33.05 22.96 8.03
N GLN A 29 -32.07 23.00 8.96
CA GLN A 29 -31.48 24.26 9.44
C GLN A 29 -30.03 24.52 9.03
N ARG A 30 -29.42 23.69 8.17
CA ARG A 30 -28.12 24.01 7.58
C ARG A 30 -28.31 24.56 6.17
N GLY A 31 -28.34 25.89 6.07
CA GLY A 31 -28.22 26.59 4.80
C GLY A 31 -26.82 26.40 4.20
N PRO A 32 -26.67 26.52 2.87
CA PRO A 32 -25.38 26.36 2.20
C PRO A 32 -24.41 27.50 2.56
N GLU A 33 -23.22 27.15 3.06
CA GLU A 33 -22.07 28.05 3.09
C GLU A 33 -21.44 28.16 1.68
N PRO A 34 -21.00 29.36 1.25
CA PRO A 34 -20.39 29.57 -0.05
C PRO A 34 -18.86 29.32 -0.07
N GLY A 35 -18.41 28.43 -0.97
CA GLY A 35 -17.07 28.40 -1.60
C GLY A 35 -15.96 27.72 -0.78
N ALA A 36 -15.01 26.96 -1.35
CA ALA A 36 -14.50 26.96 -2.71
C ALA A 36 -13.80 25.62 -3.08
N ASN A 37 -13.89 25.29 -4.37
CA ASN A 37 -13.04 24.37 -5.15
C ASN A 37 -13.18 22.87 -4.87
N SER A 38 -14.32 22.30 -5.28
CA SER A 38 -14.40 20.89 -5.68
C SER A 38 -14.70 20.77 -7.17
N ALA A 39 -14.05 19.76 -7.77
CA ALA A 39 -13.99 19.48 -9.19
C ALA A 39 -15.36 19.28 -9.84
N ALA A 40 -15.49 19.74 -11.09
CA ALA A 40 -16.68 19.59 -11.91
C ALA A 40 -16.87 18.13 -12.39
N PRO A 41 -18.11 17.61 -12.45
CA PRO A 41 -18.40 16.35 -13.09
C PRO A 41 -18.56 16.51 -14.61
N LEU A 42 -18.00 15.57 -15.38
CA LEU A 42 -18.16 15.46 -16.82
C LEU A 42 -19.50 14.78 -17.15
N THR A 43 -20.50 15.54 -17.57
CA THR A 43 -21.63 15.03 -18.37
C THR A 43 -22.05 16.06 -19.41
N ALA A 44 -21.72 15.80 -20.66
CA ALA A 44 -22.37 16.44 -21.82
C ALA A 44 -22.57 15.39 -22.91
N THR A 45 -23.69 14.68 -22.85
CA THR A 45 -24.30 13.98 -23.98
C THR A 45 -24.97 15.03 -24.88
N SER A 46 -24.33 15.36 -26.01
CA SER A 46 -24.96 16.12 -27.09
C SER A 46 -25.52 15.16 -28.13
N SER A 47 -26.84 15.11 -28.24
CA SER A 47 -27.58 14.51 -29.35
C SER A 47 -27.67 15.51 -30.50
N VAL A 48 -27.09 15.18 -31.66
CA VAL A 48 -27.20 15.96 -32.90
C VAL A 48 -28.18 15.26 -33.86
N PRO A 49 -29.11 15.98 -34.52
CA PRO A 49 -30.04 15.41 -35.49
C PRO A 49 -29.35 14.96 -36.79
N GLN A 50 -29.77 13.81 -37.33
CA GLN A 50 -29.33 13.28 -38.62
C GLN A 50 -30.02 14.02 -39.79
N THR A 51 -29.23 14.43 -40.79
CA THR A 51 -29.69 14.79 -42.15
C THR A 51 -28.93 13.91 -43.16
N PRO A 52 -29.58 13.35 -44.21
CA PRO A 52 -28.96 12.32 -45.03
C PRO A 52 -28.33 12.82 -46.34
N ALA A 53 -27.39 11.99 -46.81
CA ALA A 53 -26.91 11.76 -48.18
C ALA A 53 -26.02 12.83 -48.85
N GLY A 54 -24.74 12.47 -49.02
CA GLY A 54 -23.81 13.09 -49.95
C GLY A 54 -22.55 12.23 -50.16
N THR A 55 -22.50 11.56 -51.32
CA THR A 55 -21.33 11.20 -52.18
C THR A 55 -20.10 10.49 -51.56
N PRO A 56 -19.65 9.34 -52.12
CA PRO A 56 -18.48 8.62 -51.62
C PRO A 56 -17.18 9.33 -52.01
N SER A 57 -16.47 9.87 -51.01
CA SER A 57 -15.07 10.30 -51.14
C SER A 57 -14.14 9.21 -50.61
N ALA A 58 -13.08 8.93 -51.37
CA ALA A 58 -12.07 7.92 -51.09
C ALA A 58 -11.49 8.06 -49.67
N GLN A 59 -11.52 6.97 -48.91
CA GLN A 59 -10.95 6.87 -47.57
C GLN A 59 -9.42 6.92 -47.63
N THR A 60 -8.86 8.02 -47.14
CA THR A 60 -7.46 8.09 -46.72
C THR A 60 -7.26 7.17 -45.50
N PRO A 61 -6.20 6.35 -45.43
CA PRO A 61 -5.93 5.49 -44.29
C PRO A 61 -5.87 6.30 -42.97
N PRO A 62 -6.42 5.78 -41.85
CA PRO A 62 -6.33 6.44 -40.57
C PRO A 62 -4.86 6.60 -40.17
N ALA A 63 -4.46 7.83 -39.83
CA ALA A 63 -3.14 8.13 -39.35
C ALA A 63 -2.85 7.32 -38.07
N THR A 64 -1.77 6.53 -38.10
CA THR A 64 -1.21 5.86 -36.93
C THR A 64 -1.04 6.89 -35.81
N PRO A 65 -1.60 6.67 -34.60
CA PRO A 65 -1.38 7.56 -33.47
C PRO A 65 0.13 7.70 -33.22
N ALA A 66 0.65 8.92 -33.35
CA ALA A 66 2.05 9.18 -33.08
C ALA A 66 2.33 8.91 -31.60
N THR A 67 3.17 7.90 -31.32
CA THR A 67 3.74 7.68 -29.99
C THR A 67 4.45 8.97 -29.56
N PRO A 68 4.12 9.56 -28.39
CA PRO A 68 4.81 10.75 -27.92
C PRO A 68 6.31 10.44 -27.82
N SER A 69 7.10 11.07 -28.69
CA SER A 69 8.55 10.92 -28.67
C SER A 69 9.09 11.57 -27.39
N THR A 70 9.51 10.75 -26.43
CA THR A 70 10.25 11.14 -25.22
C THR A 70 11.70 11.52 -25.51
N ALA A 71 12.05 11.77 -26.78
CA ALA A 71 13.39 12.14 -27.19
C ALA A 71 13.81 13.48 -26.53
N GLY A 72 14.75 13.40 -25.59
CA GLY A 72 15.46 14.57 -25.05
C GLY A 72 15.43 14.74 -23.52
N ARG A 73 14.65 13.94 -22.77
CA ARG A 73 14.65 14.06 -21.30
C ARG A 73 15.73 13.20 -20.65
N PRO A 74 16.49 13.72 -19.66
CA PRO A 74 17.45 12.92 -18.92
C PRO A 74 16.75 11.75 -18.23
N VAL A 75 17.24 10.54 -18.46
CA VAL A 75 16.78 9.34 -17.74
C VAL A 75 17.28 9.38 -16.29
N LYS A 76 18.47 9.94 -16.06
CA LYS A 76 19.07 10.10 -14.73
C LYS A 76 18.95 11.54 -14.25
N VAL A 77 18.46 11.74 -13.04
CA VAL A 77 18.20 13.04 -12.42
C VAL A 77 18.90 13.11 -11.06
N ALA A 78 19.90 13.99 -10.94
CA ALA A 78 20.54 14.27 -9.66
C ALA A 78 19.70 15.28 -8.86
N LEU A 79 19.35 14.91 -7.64
CA LEU A 79 18.55 15.72 -6.73
C LEU A 79 19.44 16.46 -5.72
N LYS A 80 18.96 17.63 -5.28
CA LYS A 80 19.53 18.39 -4.16
C LYS A 80 18.38 18.91 -3.32
N LEU A 81 18.30 18.43 -2.08
CA LEU A 81 17.12 18.58 -1.25
C LEU A 81 16.73 20.05 -1.01
N ASN A 82 17.73 20.90 -0.74
CA ASN A 82 17.56 22.34 -0.53
C ASN A 82 17.22 23.16 -1.79
N LYS A 83 17.22 22.54 -2.99
CA LYS A 83 16.88 23.20 -4.26
C LYS A 83 15.49 22.86 -4.77
N LEU A 84 14.79 21.93 -4.12
CA LEU A 84 13.46 21.51 -4.54
C LEU A 84 12.42 22.54 -4.08
N SER A 85 11.49 22.88 -4.97
CA SER A 85 10.35 23.73 -4.63
C SER A 85 9.38 22.99 -3.71
N LYS A 86 8.60 23.74 -2.92
CA LYS A 86 7.46 23.18 -2.21
C LYS A 86 6.43 22.67 -3.23
N GLY A 87 5.92 21.48 -2.98
CA GLY A 87 4.91 20.83 -3.80
C GLY A 87 3.59 20.60 -3.08
N ARG A 88 2.82 19.64 -3.63
CA ARG A 88 1.60 19.13 -3.01
C ARG A 88 1.94 18.11 -1.92
N ASP A 89 1.16 18.12 -0.83
CA ASP A 89 1.26 17.10 0.22
C ASP A 89 0.95 15.69 -0.34
N PRO A 90 1.52 14.61 0.25
CA PRO A 90 1.22 13.23 -0.16
C PRO A 90 -0.26 12.90 -0.11
N GLN A 91 -0.77 12.21 -1.13
CA GLN A 91 -2.15 11.71 -1.16
C GLN A 91 -2.34 10.41 -0.36
N VAL A 92 -1.27 9.65 -0.13
CA VAL A 92 -1.28 8.44 0.71
C VAL A 92 -0.98 8.80 2.17
N ALA A 93 -1.24 7.88 3.09
CA ALA A 93 -0.90 8.06 4.50
C ALA A 93 0.62 8.27 4.69
N TYR A 94 1.01 9.20 5.55
CA TYR A 94 2.41 9.45 5.90
C TYR A 94 2.53 9.94 7.35
N LEU A 95 3.69 9.74 7.96
CA LEU A 95 3.96 10.07 9.36
C LEU A 95 4.85 11.30 9.44
N VAL A 96 4.50 12.29 10.27
CA VAL A 96 5.38 13.39 10.67
C VAL A 96 5.47 13.41 12.20
N GLY A 97 6.65 13.10 12.74
CA GLY A 97 6.83 12.82 14.15
C GLY A 97 5.97 11.62 14.56
N ARG A 98 4.90 11.87 15.32
CA ARG A 98 3.93 10.84 15.70
C ARG A 98 2.54 11.07 15.10
N GLU A 99 2.41 12.01 14.17
CA GLU A 99 1.13 12.36 13.55
C GLU A 99 1.03 11.71 12.17
N VAL A 100 0.04 10.85 12.00
CA VAL A 100 -0.31 10.28 10.70
C VAL A 100 -1.23 11.25 9.97
N ARG A 101 -0.81 11.65 8.78
CA ARG A 101 -1.43 12.62 7.88
C ARG A 101 -1.67 11.96 6.51
N GLY A 102 -2.41 12.63 5.62
CA GLY A 102 -2.72 12.11 4.29
C GLY A 102 -3.60 10.85 4.32
N GLY A 103 -4.01 10.38 3.13
CA GLY A 103 -5.02 9.32 3.01
C GLY A 103 -6.42 9.76 3.46
N ALA A 104 -7.27 8.80 3.78
CA ALA A 104 -8.62 9.06 4.30
C ALA A 104 -8.60 9.47 5.78
N GLY A 105 -9.42 10.46 6.15
CA GLY A 105 -9.63 10.89 7.53
C GLY A 105 -8.68 11.99 8.02
N ASP A 106 -8.90 12.41 9.27
CA ASP A 106 -8.18 13.51 9.92
C ASP A 106 -6.77 13.11 10.39
N VAL A 107 -5.98 14.10 10.81
CA VAL A 107 -4.67 13.86 11.43
C VAL A 107 -4.83 13.09 12.74
N VAL A 108 -4.13 11.97 12.88
CA VAL A 108 -4.20 11.11 14.09
C VAL A 108 -2.82 11.01 14.73
N LYS A 109 -2.75 11.22 16.05
CA LYS A 109 -1.51 11.06 16.82
C LYS A 109 -1.36 9.63 17.34
N VAL A 110 -0.26 8.97 17.00
CA VAL A 110 0.09 7.65 17.52
C VAL A 110 0.53 7.78 18.99
N PRO A 111 -0.16 7.12 19.94
CA PRO A 111 0.17 7.21 21.36
C PRO A 111 1.49 6.50 21.69
N GLY A 112 2.05 6.78 22.88
CA GLY A 112 3.27 6.14 23.38
C GLY A 112 4.57 6.77 22.88
N THR A 113 5.68 6.10 23.19
CA THR A 113 7.06 6.55 22.91
C THR A 113 7.88 5.56 22.08
N GLY A 114 7.33 4.36 21.81
CA GLY A 114 7.99 3.36 20.97
C GLY A 114 8.18 3.87 19.54
N GLN A 115 9.29 3.47 18.92
CA GLN A 115 9.59 3.77 17.51
C GLN A 115 8.49 3.20 16.62
N ILE A 116 8.01 3.98 15.66
CA ILE A 116 7.01 3.55 14.69
C ILE A 116 7.75 2.91 13.51
N GLN A 117 7.42 1.64 13.24
CA GLN A 117 8.08 0.81 12.22
C GLN A 117 7.33 0.79 10.89
N ALA A 118 6.00 0.94 10.95
CA ALA A 118 5.14 1.02 9.78
C ALA A 118 3.82 1.72 10.15
N ILE A 119 3.22 2.40 9.18
CA ILE A 119 1.86 2.94 9.30
C ILE A 119 1.02 2.61 8.06
N THR A 120 -0.29 2.50 8.25
CA THR A 120 -1.27 2.51 7.16
C THR A 120 -2.61 3.08 7.65
N ARG A 121 -3.56 3.26 6.73
CA ARG A 121 -4.92 3.73 7.03
C ARG A 121 -5.97 2.77 6.50
N VAL A 122 -7.04 2.61 7.28
CA VAL A 122 -8.24 1.84 6.93
C VAL A 122 -9.46 2.67 7.26
N GLY A 123 -10.06 3.33 6.26
CA GLY A 123 -11.03 4.40 6.47
C GLY A 123 -10.44 5.49 7.37
N ASP A 124 -11.14 5.80 8.47
CA ASP A 124 -10.69 6.78 9.47
C ASP A 124 -9.73 6.19 10.51
N ALA A 125 -9.49 4.88 10.51
CA ALA A 125 -8.59 4.23 11.45
C ALA A 125 -7.13 4.30 10.99
N VAL A 126 -6.22 4.51 11.93
CA VAL A 126 -4.77 4.41 11.73
C VAL A 126 -4.27 3.10 12.32
N LEU A 127 -3.54 2.36 11.51
CA LEU A 127 -2.83 1.16 11.92
C LEU A 127 -1.33 1.50 12.00
N ALA A 128 -0.73 1.40 13.19
CA ALA A 128 0.67 1.71 13.42
C ALA A 128 1.39 0.55 14.11
N VAL A 129 2.43 0.02 13.48
CA VAL A 129 3.33 -0.94 14.12
C VAL A 129 4.37 -0.18 14.92
N VAL A 130 4.47 -0.46 16.22
CA VAL A 130 5.41 0.20 17.13
C VAL A 130 6.29 -0.81 17.85
N THR A 131 7.52 -0.41 18.21
CA THR A 131 8.40 -1.23 19.05
C THR A 131 7.84 -1.34 20.47
N LYS A 132 7.85 -2.56 21.04
CA LYS A 132 7.45 -2.84 22.42
C LYS A 132 8.35 -3.92 23.04
N GLY A 133 9.19 -3.50 23.99
CA GLY A 133 10.17 -4.40 24.59
C GLY A 133 11.14 -4.94 23.53
N LEU A 134 11.26 -6.26 23.44
CA LEU A 134 12.05 -6.95 22.41
C LEU A 134 11.28 -7.21 21.10
N GLY A 135 9.98 -6.89 21.07
CA GLY A 135 9.09 -7.18 19.95
C GLY A 135 8.43 -5.93 19.39
N THR A 136 7.31 -6.16 18.73
CA THR A 136 6.47 -5.12 18.10
C THR A 136 5.03 -5.30 18.53
N GLU A 137 4.22 -4.26 18.40
CA GLU A 137 2.77 -4.37 18.49
C GLU A 137 2.13 -3.49 17.41
N LEU A 138 0.97 -3.92 16.92
CA LEU A 138 0.10 -3.09 16.10
C LEU A 138 -0.88 -2.35 17.01
N LEU A 139 -0.90 -1.02 16.87
CA LEU A 139 -1.93 -0.15 17.39
C LEU A 139 -2.95 0.10 16.29
N THR A 140 -4.22 -0.26 16.54
CA THR A 140 -5.36 0.17 15.72
C THR A 140 -6.03 1.32 16.45
N ILE A 141 -5.89 2.52 15.91
CA ILE A 141 -6.32 3.78 16.51
C ILE A 141 -7.53 4.28 15.72
N GLN A 142 -8.68 4.36 16.38
CA GLN A 142 -9.91 4.86 15.79
C GLN A 142 -10.64 5.72 16.82
N TYR A 143 -10.80 7.01 16.52
CA TYR A 143 -11.27 8.00 17.50
C TYR A 143 -10.41 7.96 18.78
N ASP A 144 -11.02 7.83 19.95
CA ASP A 144 -10.33 7.71 21.24
C ASP A 144 -10.02 6.26 21.65
N GLU A 145 -10.33 5.28 20.80
CA GLU A 145 -10.08 3.86 21.07
C GLU A 145 -8.75 3.40 20.44
N VAL A 146 -7.96 2.67 21.23
CA VAL A 146 -6.70 2.05 20.78
C VAL A 146 -6.75 0.55 21.08
N LYS A 147 -6.76 -0.26 20.03
CA LYS A 147 -6.64 -1.74 20.14
C LYS A 147 -5.22 -2.17 19.88
N HIS A 148 -4.78 -3.19 20.60
CA HIS A 148 -3.40 -3.71 20.54
C HIS A 148 -3.39 -5.13 19.99
N THR A 149 -2.55 -5.40 19.00
CA THR A 149 -2.23 -6.77 18.55
C THR A 149 -0.73 -7.01 18.69
N PRO A 150 -0.28 -7.97 19.51
CA PRO A 150 1.15 -8.20 19.72
C PRO A 150 1.82 -8.80 18.48
N ASP A 151 3.14 -8.64 18.42
CA ASP A 151 4.07 -9.33 17.52
C ASP A 151 3.86 -9.07 16.01
N VAL A 152 3.20 -7.97 15.63
CA VAL A 152 2.95 -7.61 14.22
C VAL A 152 4.18 -7.00 13.57
N THR A 153 4.67 -7.61 12.49
CA THR A 153 5.91 -7.21 11.80
C THR A 153 5.71 -6.63 10.41
N SER A 154 4.54 -6.84 9.81
CA SER A 154 4.20 -6.32 8.49
C SER A 154 2.73 -5.95 8.42
N ILE A 155 2.45 -4.85 7.73
CA ILE A 155 1.11 -4.33 7.47
C ILE A 155 1.08 -3.81 6.03
N VAL A 156 -0.06 -3.97 5.36
CA VAL A 156 -0.38 -3.36 4.06
C VAL A 156 -1.86 -2.99 4.04
N SER A 157 -2.23 -1.96 3.28
CA SER A 157 -3.63 -1.63 2.98
C SER A 157 -3.99 -1.90 1.52
N THR A 158 -5.28 -2.00 1.23
CA THR A 158 -5.77 -1.94 -0.15
C THR A 158 -5.60 -0.54 -0.70
N ALA A 159 -5.50 -0.40 -2.03
CA ALA A 159 -5.32 0.90 -2.68
C ALA A 159 -6.45 1.91 -2.40
N ASP A 160 -7.66 1.42 -2.12
CA ASP A 160 -8.80 2.25 -1.72
C ASP A 160 -8.85 2.54 -0.22
N GLY A 161 -7.90 2.03 0.55
CA GLY A 161 -7.77 2.22 1.99
C GLY A 161 -8.96 1.68 2.79
N LYS A 162 -9.71 0.71 2.27
CA LYS A 162 -10.87 0.13 2.98
C LYS A 162 -10.54 -1.14 3.76
N GLU A 163 -9.47 -1.81 3.39
CA GLU A 163 -9.06 -3.07 4.00
C GLU A 163 -7.55 -3.05 4.25
N ALA A 164 -7.10 -3.85 5.20
CA ALA A 164 -5.69 -4.05 5.50
C ALA A 164 -5.43 -5.49 5.91
N ALA A 165 -4.20 -5.92 5.66
CA ALA A 165 -3.71 -7.22 6.07
C ALA A 165 -2.39 -7.05 6.81
N TYR A 166 -2.19 -7.91 7.81
CA TYR A 166 -1.00 -7.84 8.64
C TYR A 166 -0.61 -9.22 9.16
N ALA A 167 0.68 -9.40 9.41
CA ALA A 167 1.21 -10.68 9.88
C ALA A 167 1.98 -10.51 11.19
N THR A 168 1.86 -11.51 12.04
CA THR A 168 2.66 -11.63 13.26
C THR A 168 3.90 -12.50 13.04
N LYS A 169 4.96 -12.24 13.79
CA LYS A 169 6.14 -13.09 13.89
C LYS A 169 6.35 -13.45 15.35
N LYS A 170 6.31 -14.74 15.68
CA LYS A 170 6.63 -15.19 17.03
C LYS A 170 8.12 -15.02 17.29
N VAL A 171 8.46 -14.37 18.41
CA VAL A 171 9.84 -14.17 18.87
C VAL A 171 10.07 -14.78 20.24
N SER A 172 11.26 -15.33 20.45
CA SER A 172 11.67 -15.91 21.73
C SER A 172 11.81 -14.80 22.77
N ALA A 173 11.20 -15.01 23.95
CA ALA A 173 11.27 -14.05 25.04
C ALA A 173 12.68 -13.93 25.65
N ALA A 174 13.54 -14.94 25.44
CA ALA A 174 14.88 -14.98 26.04
C ALA A 174 15.91 -14.17 25.25
N ASP A 175 15.83 -14.21 23.91
CA ASP A 175 16.88 -13.69 23.02
C ASP A 175 16.34 -12.92 21.80
N GLY A 176 15.01 -12.80 21.67
CA GLY A 176 14.39 -12.16 20.50
C GLY A 176 14.50 -12.97 19.20
N GLY A 177 15.01 -14.21 19.27
CA GLY A 177 15.18 -15.08 18.11
C GLY A 177 13.84 -15.38 17.43
N ALA A 178 13.84 -15.47 16.09
CA ALA A 178 12.67 -15.91 15.34
C ALA A 178 12.22 -17.30 15.83
N MET A 179 10.92 -17.52 15.97
CA MET A 179 10.33 -18.82 16.31
C MET A 179 9.32 -19.26 15.24
N GLN A 180 9.07 -20.56 15.19
CA GLN A 180 8.04 -21.13 14.34
C GLN A 180 6.64 -20.70 14.84
N GLY A 181 5.76 -20.44 13.89
CA GLY A 181 4.38 -20.04 14.16
C GLY A 181 4.16 -18.56 13.88
N SER A 182 3.06 -18.26 13.20
CA SER A 182 2.66 -16.90 12.83
C SER A 182 1.16 -16.88 12.56
N THR A 183 0.57 -15.69 12.52
CA THR A 183 -0.83 -15.50 12.13
C THR A 183 -0.90 -14.38 11.10
N VAL A 184 -1.65 -14.60 10.03
CA VAL A 184 -2.03 -13.55 9.08
C VAL A 184 -3.44 -13.10 9.42
N TYR A 185 -3.67 -11.80 9.46
CA TYR A 185 -4.95 -11.17 9.70
C TYR A 185 -5.36 -10.36 8.47
N ALA A 186 -6.67 -10.27 8.23
CA ALA A 186 -7.26 -9.40 7.23
C ALA A 186 -8.46 -8.68 7.83
N THR A 187 -8.51 -7.35 7.72
CA THR A 187 -9.73 -6.58 7.98
C THR A 187 -10.58 -6.64 6.73
N VAL A 188 -11.77 -7.21 6.83
CA VAL A 188 -12.73 -7.36 5.73
C VAL A 188 -13.98 -6.57 6.05
N THR A 189 -14.71 -6.16 5.01
CA THR A 189 -16.09 -5.67 5.19
C THR A 189 -17.07 -6.84 5.05
N ASP A 190 -17.66 -7.30 6.15
CA ASP A 190 -18.62 -8.41 6.19
C ASP A 190 -20.01 -7.85 6.51
N ALA A 191 -20.97 -7.99 5.58
CA ALA A 191 -22.31 -7.42 5.69
C ALA A 191 -22.35 -5.90 6.00
N GLY A 192 -21.36 -5.14 5.51
CA GLY A 192 -21.25 -3.69 5.73
C GLY A 192 -20.63 -3.31 7.08
N LEU A 193 -20.15 -4.29 7.86
CA LEU A 193 -19.46 -4.07 9.13
C LEU A 193 -17.99 -4.51 9.04
N PRO A 194 -17.07 -3.80 9.70
CA PRO A 194 -15.68 -4.22 9.75
C PRO A 194 -15.56 -5.50 10.58
N ALA A 195 -14.94 -6.53 10.01
CA ALA A 195 -14.60 -7.78 10.67
C ALA A 195 -13.12 -8.11 10.48
N VAL A 196 -12.53 -8.87 11.40
CA VAL A 196 -11.16 -9.36 11.27
C VAL A 196 -11.18 -10.87 11.09
N LYS A 197 -10.64 -11.36 9.98
CA LYS A 197 -10.40 -12.78 9.73
C LYS A 197 -8.95 -13.12 10.08
N LYS A 198 -8.69 -14.37 10.44
CA LYS A 198 -7.34 -14.85 10.81
C LYS A 198 -7.02 -16.18 10.14
N LEU A 199 -5.75 -16.34 9.77
CA LEU A 199 -5.15 -17.57 9.28
C LEU A 199 -3.97 -17.95 10.18
N GLU A 200 -4.10 -19.08 10.88
CA GLU A 200 -3.04 -19.60 11.74
C GLU A 200 -2.03 -20.41 10.92
N LEU A 201 -0.74 -20.09 11.08
CA LEU A 201 0.36 -20.69 10.34
C LEU A 201 1.36 -21.33 11.31
N PRO A 202 1.01 -22.45 11.98
CA PRO A 202 1.82 -23.03 13.04
C PRO A 202 3.20 -23.51 12.56
N ASN A 203 3.33 -23.82 11.26
CA ASN A 203 4.52 -24.41 10.66
C ASN A 203 5.23 -23.46 9.69
N ARG A 204 5.16 -22.15 9.93
CA ARG A 204 5.81 -21.12 9.10
C ARG A 204 6.69 -20.21 9.93
N TRP A 205 7.68 -19.65 9.27
CA TRP A 205 8.63 -18.72 9.85
C TRP A 205 8.63 -17.43 9.04
N GLU A 206 8.92 -16.31 9.70
CA GLU A 206 9.14 -15.00 9.06
C GLU A 206 8.04 -14.59 8.08
N VAL A 207 6.79 -14.76 8.51
CA VAL A 207 5.64 -14.38 7.69
C VAL A 207 5.61 -12.86 7.53
N SER A 208 5.49 -12.40 6.28
CA SER A 208 5.36 -10.99 5.92
C SER A 208 4.29 -10.82 4.86
N VAL A 209 3.32 -9.95 5.10
CA VAL A 209 2.33 -9.57 4.08
C VAL A 209 3.02 -8.70 3.02
N LEU A 210 2.70 -8.95 1.75
CA LEU A 210 3.23 -8.23 0.60
C LEU A 210 2.17 -7.36 -0.08
N ALA A 211 0.94 -7.85 -0.17
CA ALA A 211 -0.17 -7.14 -0.79
C ALA A 211 -1.52 -7.61 -0.25
N TYR A 212 -2.50 -6.72 -0.33
CA TYR A 212 -3.91 -7.06 -0.20
C TYR A 212 -4.65 -6.43 -1.38
N GLN A 213 -5.12 -7.28 -2.29
CA GLN A 213 -5.75 -6.86 -3.54
C GLN A 213 -6.75 -7.92 -4.02
N ASP A 214 -7.81 -7.47 -4.70
CA ASP A 214 -8.87 -8.33 -5.22
C ASP A 214 -9.46 -9.30 -4.17
N GLY A 215 -9.59 -8.82 -2.91
CA GLY A 215 -10.10 -9.64 -1.80
C GLY A 215 -9.13 -10.71 -1.31
N LYS A 216 -7.87 -10.69 -1.76
CA LYS A 216 -6.86 -11.70 -1.40
C LYS A 216 -5.64 -11.08 -0.75
N VAL A 217 -5.16 -11.75 0.29
CA VAL A 217 -3.91 -11.42 0.97
C VAL A 217 -2.80 -12.26 0.38
N TYR A 218 -1.77 -11.60 -0.12
CA TYR A 218 -0.55 -12.22 -0.56
C TYR A 218 0.53 -12.02 0.49
N TYR A 219 1.13 -13.11 0.95
CA TYR A 219 2.18 -13.07 1.94
C TYR A 219 3.31 -14.02 1.58
N ARG A 220 4.50 -13.72 2.09
CA ARG A 220 5.66 -14.59 1.97
C ARG A 220 6.03 -15.20 3.30
N ALA A 221 6.60 -16.40 3.28
CA ALA A 221 7.05 -17.09 4.47
C ALA A 221 8.17 -18.07 4.15
N PHE A 222 8.95 -18.45 5.17
CA PHE A 222 9.83 -19.60 5.11
C PHE A 222 9.13 -20.87 5.60
N THR A 223 9.42 -21.99 4.95
CA THR A 223 8.95 -23.33 5.35
C THR A 223 9.85 -23.95 6.41
N THR A 224 11.14 -23.61 6.42
CA THR A 224 12.14 -24.02 7.41
C THR A 224 12.83 -22.80 7.99
N GLN A 225 13.38 -22.92 9.20
CA GLN A 225 14.21 -21.88 9.79
C GLN A 225 15.39 -21.59 8.86
N ASN A 226 15.70 -20.30 8.63
CA ASN A 226 16.81 -19.85 7.78
C ASN A 226 16.78 -20.34 6.33
N SER A 227 15.60 -20.61 5.75
CA SER A 227 15.49 -20.91 4.32
C SER A 227 16.09 -19.75 3.50
N PRO A 228 16.91 -20.03 2.46
CA PRO A 228 17.45 -19.00 1.59
C PRO A 228 16.40 -18.39 0.66
N THR A 229 15.22 -19.00 0.57
CA THR A 229 14.14 -18.58 -0.33
C THR A 229 12.83 -18.44 0.42
N TRP A 230 12.11 -17.35 0.13
CA TRP A 230 10.73 -17.18 0.56
C TRP A 230 9.79 -17.87 -0.43
N GLN A 231 8.70 -18.43 0.07
CA GLN A 231 7.61 -18.92 -0.78
C GLN A 231 6.45 -17.92 -0.74
N LEU A 232 5.79 -17.72 -1.89
CA LEU A 232 4.60 -16.89 -1.99
C LEU A 232 3.34 -17.72 -1.67
N TYR A 233 2.44 -17.14 -0.89
CA TYR A 233 1.13 -17.69 -0.59
C TYR A 233 0.05 -16.67 -0.91
N GLU A 234 -1.10 -17.19 -1.36
CA GLU A 234 -2.33 -16.45 -1.58
C GLU A 234 -3.39 -16.96 -0.60
N TRP A 235 -4.04 -16.04 0.11
CA TRP A 235 -5.11 -16.34 1.04
C TRP A 235 -6.32 -15.47 0.76
N ASP A 236 -7.46 -16.11 0.51
CA ASP A 236 -8.77 -15.47 0.55
C ASP A 236 -9.31 -15.54 1.99
N PRO A 237 -9.58 -14.41 2.66
CA PRO A 237 -10.09 -14.36 4.03
C PRO A 237 -11.40 -15.11 4.28
N ALA A 238 -12.15 -15.49 3.23
CA ALA A 238 -13.32 -16.36 3.33
C ALA A 238 -12.95 -17.84 3.55
N ASN A 239 -11.71 -18.23 3.28
CA ASN A 239 -11.21 -19.60 3.38
C ASN A 239 -10.33 -19.80 4.62
N SER A 240 -10.29 -21.03 5.12
CA SER A 240 -9.49 -21.42 6.30
C SER A 240 -8.03 -21.78 5.98
N ALA A 241 -7.65 -21.78 4.71
CA ALA A 241 -6.32 -22.16 4.26
C ALA A 241 -5.83 -21.25 3.12
N ALA A 242 -4.51 -21.08 3.04
CA ALA A 242 -3.84 -20.41 1.93
C ALA A 242 -3.36 -21.42 0.88
N ALA A 243 -3.29 -20.99 -0.37
CA ALA A 243 -2.66 -21.71 -1.45
C ALA A 243 -1.24 -21.21 -1.68
N GLU A 244 -0.29 -22.12 -1.92
CA GLU A 244 1.06 -21.75 -2.32
C GLU A 244 1.11 -21.43 -3.81
N VAL A 245 1.69 -20.28 -4.16
CA VAL A 245 1.91 -19.84 -5.53
C VAL A 245 3.27 -20.34 -6.00
N LYS A 246 3.34 -21.62 -6.37
CA LYS A 246 4.59 -22.36 -6.64
C LYS A 246 5.45 -21.80 -7.78
N THR A 247 4.87 -20.99 -8.64
CA THR A 247 5.52 -20.31 -9.76
C THR A 247 6.35 -19.10 -9.33
N VAL A 248 6.20 -18.63 -8.09
CA VAL A 248 6.86 -17.44 -7.56
C VAL A 248 7.70 -17.80 -6.34
N THR A 249 9.03 -17.71 -6.49
CA THR A 249 9.99 -17.90 -5.40
C THR A 249 10.68 -16.58 -5.07
N SER A 250 10.94 -16.36 -3.78
CA SER A 250 11.57 -15.14 -3.24
C SER A 250 10.90 -13.84 -3.70
N PRO A 251 9.57 -13.70 -3.53
CA PRO A 251 8.86 -12.48 -3.91
C PRO A 251 9.32 -11.27 -3.08
N THR A 252 9.47 -10.14 -3.75
CA THR A 252 9.71 -8.83 -3.14
C THR A 252 8.51 -7.90 -3.27
N ALA A 253 7.72 -8.04 -4.34
CA ALA A 253 6.55 -7.23 -4.62
C ALA A 253 5.58 -7.94 -5.58
N LEU A 254 4.33 -7.50 -5.59
CA LEU A 254 3.29 -7.90 -6.53
C LEU A 254 2.71 -6.67 -7.20
N SER A 255 2.36 -6.78 -8.48
CA SER A 255 1.55 -5.76 -9.16
C SER A 255 0.13 -5.77 -8.60
N PRO A 256 -0.59 -4.64 -8.67
CA PRO A 256 -1.95 -4.51 -8.11
C PRO A 256 -2.98 -5.50 -8.66
N ASP A 257 -2.78 -5.98 -9.90
CA ASP A 257 -3.62 -7.02 -10.53
C ASP A 257 -3.19 -8.46 -10.21
N GLY A 258 -2.12 -8.63 -9.43
CA GLY A 258 -1.56 -9.92 -9.03
C GLY A 258 -0.93 -10.72 -10.16
N ARG A 259 -0.75 -10.14 -11.35
CA ARG A 259 -0.24 -10.86 -12.52
C ARG A 259 1.26 -10.83 -12.66
N THR A 260 1.92 -9.83 -12.10
CA THR A 260 3.37 -9.66 -12.15
C THR A 260 3.94 -9.68 -10.74
N ALA A 261 5.04 -10.40 -10.54
CA ALA A 261 5.80 -10.36 -9.29
C ALA A 261 7.21 -9.84 -9.56
N GLY A 262 7.70 -9.00 -8.65
CA GLY A 262 9.12 -8.78 -8.47
C GLY A 262 9.69 -9.91 -7.62
N VAL A 263 10.78 -10.53 -8.07
CA VAL A 263 11.44 -11.63 -7.35
C VAL A 263 12.94 -11.41 -7.23
N LEU A 264 13.54 -11.92 -6.17
CA LEU A 264 14.99 -12.10 -6.09
C LEU A 264 15.40 -13.41 -6.76
N THR A 265 16.22 -13.30 -7.81
CA THR A 265 16.74 -14.45 -8.56
C THR A 265 18.14 -14.88 -8.10
N VAL A 266 18.92 -13.94 -7.57
CA VAL A 266 20.23 -14.17 -6.98
C VAL A 266 20.33 -13.29 -5.74
N LEU A 267 20.80 -13.87 -4.65
CA LEU A 267 21.14 -13.16 -3.41
C LEU A 267 22.41 -13.81 -2.84
N ASN A 268 23.56 -13.17 -3.06
CA ASN A 268 24.84 -13.60 -2.49
C ASN A 268 25.78 -12.41 -2.31
N ASP A 269 26.96 -12.66 -1.74
CA ASP A 269 27.96 -11.61 -1.43
C ASP A 269 28.47 -10.88 -2.69
N ASN A 270 28.33 -11.48 -3.86
CA ASN A 270 28.79 -10.94 -5.14
C ASN A 270 27.70 -10.12 -5.86
N GLY A 271 26.48 -10.07 -5.31
CA GLY A 271 25.42 -9.21 -5.80
C GLY A 271 24.02 -9.81 -5.67
N THR A 272 23.05 -8.96 -5.96
CA THR A 272 21.63 -9.32 -6.02
C THR A 272 21.14 -9.11 -7.44
N CYS A 273 20.36 -10.05 -7.96
CA CYS A 273 19.63 -9.85 -9.21
C CYS A 273 18.14 -10.00 -8.95
N SER A 274 17.34 -9.12 -9.53
CA SER A 274 15.88 -9.21 -9.50
C SER A 274 15.31 -9.48 -10.89
N ALA A 275 14.09 -9.98 -10.93
CA ALA A 275 13.35 -10.18 -12.17
C ALA A 275 11.88 -9.82 -11.97
N ALA A 276 11.25 -9.33 -13.04
CA ALA A 276 9.80 -9.33 -13.14
C ALA A 276 9.36 -10.65 -13.80
N ILE A 277 8.41 -11.34 -13.18
CA ILE A 277 7.87 -12.60 -13.69
C ILE A 277 6.35 -12.56 -13.75
N GLU A 278 5.77 -13.32 -14.67
CA GLU A 278 4.34 -13.60 -14.69
C GLU A 278 3.98 -14.59 -13.57
N VAL A 279 3.06 -14.20 -12.69
CA VAL A 279 2.68 -15.00 -11.51
C VAL A 279 2.04 -16.32 -11.91
N ALA A 280 1.19 -16.35 -12.94
CA ALA A 280 0.47 -17.56 -13.32
C ALA A 280 1.38 -18.66 -13.89
N SER A 281 2.44 -18.28 -14.63
CA SER A 281 3.30 -19.22 -15.36
C SER A 281 4.71 -19.35 -14.77
N GLY A 282 5.14 -18.41 -13.95
CA GLY A 282 6.53 -18.27 -13.49
C GLY A 282 7.48 -17.77 -14.59
N LYS A 283 6.97 -17.41 -15.78
CA LYS A 283 7.78 -16.95 -16.90
C LYS A 283 8.42 -15.61 -16.57
N SER A 284 9.75 -15.54 -16.71
CA SER A 284 10.46 -14.27 -16.62
C SER A 284 10.09 -13.35 -17.78
N LEU A 285 9.65 -12.14 -17.44
CA LEU A 285 9.44 -11.05 -18.40
C LEU A 285 10.78 -10.41 -18.75
N TRP A 286 11.57 -10.12 -17.72
CA TRP A 286 12.94 -9.60 -17.81
C TRP A 286 13.67 -9.78 -16.48
N ARG A 287 14.99 -9.60 -16.51
CA ARG A 287 15.89 -9.71 -15.36
C ARG A 287 16.91 -8.58 -15.37
N THR A 288 17.28 -8.09 -14.19
CA THR A 288 18.35 -7.10 -13.99
C THR A 288 19.17 -7.43 -12.75
N CYS A 289 20.45 -7.01 -12.77
CA CYS A 289 21.34 -7.06 -11.61
C CYS A 289 21.78 -5.64 -11.19
N GLU A 290 21.21 -4.61 -11.80
CA GLU A 290 21.45 -3.21 -11.45
C GLU A 290 20.42 -2.71 -10.43
N TYR A 291 19.20 -3.25 -10.49
CA TYR A 291 18.07 -2.80 -9.71
C TYR A 291 17.42 -3.95 -8.92
N GLN A 292 16.87 -3.62 -7.76
CA GLN A 292 16.00 -4.50 -6.99
C GLN A 292 14.56 -4.00 -7.08
N ILE A 293 13.65 -4.80 -7.63
CA ILE A 293 12.21 -4.48 -7.67
C ILE A 293 11.64 -4.51 -6.25
N LYS A 294 10.96 -3.44 -5.85
CA LYS A 294 10.40 -3.21 -4.51
C LYS A 294 8.90 -2.96 -4.49
N GLY A 295 8.32 -2.63 -5.64
CA GLY A 295 6.90 -2.29 -5.75
C GLY A 295 6.50 -2.03 -7.19
N PHE A 296 5.23 -1.68 -7.39
CA PHE A 296 4.68 -1.30 -8.67
C PHE A 296 3.77 -0.08 -8.49
N THR A 297 3.53 0.68 -9.57
CA THR A 297 2.46 1.69 -9.64
C THR A 297 1.07 1.03 -9.60
N ALA A 298 0.02 1.82 -9.33
CA ALA A 298 -1.35 1.31 -9.18
C ALA A 298 -1.89 0.62 -10.45
N ASP A 299 -1.46 1.08 -11.63
CA ASP A 299 -1.73 0.46 -12.93
C ASP A 299 -0.84 -0.76 -13.26
N GLY A 300 0.14 -1.08 -12.40
CA GLY A 300 1.10 -2.16 -12.61
C GLY A 300 2.08 -1.96 -13.75
N ARG A 301 2.11 -0.79 -14.41
CA ARG A 301 2.93 -0.54 -15.61
C ARG A 301 4.36 -0.15 -15.29
N THR A 302 4.61 0.38 -14.10
CA THR A 302 5.94 0.80 -13.66
C THR A 302 6.38 -0.03 -12.48
N ALA A 303 7.55 -0.65 -12.58
CA ALA A 303 8.24 -1.27 -11.47
C ALA A 303 9.06 -0.21 -10.70
N ILE A 304 8.85 -0.14 -9.40
CA ILE A 304 9.61 0.71 -8.48
C ILE A 304 10.82 -0.09 -8.01
N SER A 305 12.01 0.49 -8.11
CA SER A 305 13.24 -0.20 -7.73
C SER A 305 14.22 0.67 -6.96
N GLY A 306 15.07 0.00 -6.19
CA GLY A 306 16.29 0.56 -5.59
C GLY A 306 17.54 -0.04 -6.24
N PRO A 307 18.74 0.26 -5.72
CA PRO A 307 19.97 -0.43 -6.11
C PRO A 307 19.85 -1.94 -5.88
N SER A 308 20.60 -2.73 -6.65
CA SER A 308 20.67 -4.18 -6.42
C SER A 308 21.24 -4.55 -5.06
N ARG A 309 22.14 -3.74 -4.51
CA ARG A 309 22.67 -3.91 -3.16
C ARG A 309 22.08 -2.87 -2.23
N VAL A 310 21.42 -3.34 -1.17
CA VAL A 310 21.02 -2.50 -0.05
C VAL A 310 22.05 -2.71 1.05
N ASP A 311 22.87 -1.69 1.30
CA ASP A 311 23.76 -1.63 2.44
C ASP A 311 23.58 -0.34 3.23
N GLY A 312 23.76 -0.44 4.55
CA GLY A 312 23.76 0.71 5.43
C GLY A 312 22.40 1.38 5.63
N TYR A 313 22.44 2.71 5.75
CA TYR A 313 21.37 3.56 6.26
C TYR A 313 20.23 3.81 5.26
N ALA A 314 20.58 4.00 3.99
CA ALA A 314 19.68 4.40 2.93
C ALA A 314 20.26 4.03 1.57
N GLU A 315 19.42 4.05 0.55
CA GLU A 315 19.82 3.72 -0.82
C GLU A 315 20.44 4.93 -1.53
N GLY A 316 21.41 4.68 -2.41
CA GLY A 316 22.02 5.73 -3.23
C GLY A 316 21.23 6.12 -4.49
N LEU A 317 20.18 5.36 -4.83
CA LEU A 317 19.28 5.67 -5.94
C LEU A 317 17.85 5.18 -5.69
N ALA A 318 16.90 5.80 -6.39
CA ALA A 318 15.56 5.28 -6.62
C ALA A 318 15.32 5.22 -8.13
N ALA A 319 14.60 4.21 -8.62
CA ALA A 319 14.37 4.01 -10.05
C ALA A 319 12.93 3.60 -10.36
N ALA A 320 12.49 4.00 -11.55
CA ALA A 320 11.25 3.58 -12.18
C ALA A 320 11.60 2.87 -13.50
N LEU A 321 11.13 1.64 -13.67
CA LEU A 321 11.34 0.83 -14.87
C LEU A 321 10.00 0.44 -15.48
N ASP A 322 9.96 0.25 -16.79
CA ASP A 322 8.79 -0.34 -17.45
C ASP A 322 8.63 -1.79 -16.97
N ALA A 323 7.48 -2.11 -16.37
CA ALA A 323 7.26 -3.40 -15.71
C ALA A 323 7.24 -4.58 -16.70
N ARG A 324 7.04 -4.34 -18.01
CA ARG A 324 6.98 -5.40 -19.03
C ARG A 324 8.32 -5.68 -19.68
N THR A 325 9.15 -4.66 -19.84
CA THR A 325 10.41 -4.73 -20.60
C THR A 325 11.66 -4.57 -19.75
N GLY A 326 11.53 -4.02 -18.55
CA GLY A 326 12.67 -3.67 -17.69
C GLY A 326 13.42 -2.43 -18.17
N SER A 327 12.88 -1.69 -19.14
CA SER A 327 13.51 -0.47 -19.65
C SER A 327 13.49 0.62 -18.57
N LEU A 328 14.64 1.25 -18.32
CA LEU A 328 14.75 2.34 -17.36
C LEU A 328 13.94 3.55 -17.83
N LEU A 329 12.92 3.93 -17.07
CA LEU A 329 12.12 5.13 -17.32
C LEU A 329 12.78 6.34 -16.66
N ARG A 330 13.10 6.23 -15.36
CA ARG A 330 13.82 7.26 -14.60
C ARG A 330 14.68 6.67 -13.49
N GLU A 331 15.72 7.41 -13.15
CA GLU A 331 16.58 7.17 -12.00
C GLU A 331 16.84 8.51 -11.29
N TRP A 332 16.65 8.53 -9.97
CA TRP A 332 16.96 9.65 -9.11
C TRP A 332 18.17 9.33 -8.25
N THR A 333 19.13 10.26 -8.17
CA THR A 333 20.40 10.09 -7.44
C THR A 333 20.76 11.33 -6.63
N GLY A 334 21.84 11.25 -5.83
CA GLY A 334 22.44 12.41 -5.15
C GLY A 334 21.91 12.69 -3.74
N LEU A 335 21.01 11.85 -3.23
CA LEU A 335 20.48 11.89 -1.86
C LEU A 335 20.56 10.49 -1.23
N SER A 336 20.25 10.40 0.06
CA SER A 336 20.02 9.16 0.79
C SER A 336 18.53 8.81 0.73
N PHE A 337 18.16 7.76 -0.01
CA PHE A 337 16.76 7.35 -0.21
C PHE A 337 16.36 6.25 0.76
N ARG A 338 15.51 6.56 1.74
CA ARG A 338 15.12 5.63 2.82
C ARG A 338 13.91 4.76 2.48
N GLN A 339 13.00 5.29 1.66
CA GLN A 339 11.79 4.61 1.24
C GLN A 339 11.31 5.17 -0.09
N THR A 340 10.83 4.31 -0.98
CA THR A 340 10.18 4.71 -2.24
C THR A 340 8.90 3.91 -2.42
N VAL A 341 7.78 4.58 -2.68
CA VAL A 341 6.47 3.97 -2.96
C VAL A 341 5.75 4.69 -4.10
N ALA A 342 4.75 4.07 -4.70
CA ALA A 342 3.85 4.74 -5.62
C ALA A 342 2.91 5.67 -4.83
N GLU A 343 2.71 6.89 -5.33
CA GLU A 343 1.52 7.67 -4.94
C GLU A 343 0.34 7.32 -5.83
N ASP A 344 0.62 7.25 -7.14
CA ASP A 344 -0.30 7.01 -8.23
C ASP A 344 0.48 6.49 -9.46
N ASP A 345 -0.15 6.43 -10.64
CA ASP A 345 0.46 5.92 -11.88
C ASP A 345 1.55 6.82 -12.48
N GLN A 346 1.64 8.05 -12.02
CA GLN A 346 2.51 9.10 -12.57
C GLN A 346 3.53 9.60 -11.57
N HIS A 347 3.37 9.31 -10.28
CA HIS A 347 4.19 9.87 -9.22
C HIS A 347 4.69 8.81 -8.23
N LEU A 348 5.95 8.95 -7.86
CA LEU A 348 6.54 8.25 -6.72
C LEU A 348 6.66 9.20 -5.53
N LEU A 349 6.46 8.66 -4.33
CA LEU A 349 6.89 9.29 -3.10
C LEU A 349 8.21 8.69 -2.64
N ILE A 350 9.16 9.56 -2.35
CA ILE A 350 10.51 9.17 -1.96
C ILE A 350 10.86 9.86 -0.64
N LEU A 351 11.03 9.10 0.44
CA LEU A 351 11.59 9.62 1.68
C LEU A 351 13.09 9.78 1.51
N ALA A 352 13.58 11.02 1.56
CA ALA A 352 14.99 11.32 1.32
C ALA A 352 15.56 12.32 2.31
N ASP A 353 16.87 12.22 2.53
CA ASP A 353 17.70 13.16 3.28
C ASP A 353 19.10 13.30 2.67
N ASP A 354 19.93 14.22 3.18
CA ASP A 354 21.32 14.43 2.71
C ASP A 354 22.32 13.50 3.42
N GLY A 355 21.84 12.57 4.26
CA GLY A 355 22.64 11.66 5.08
C GLY A 355 22.08 11.48 6.49
N PRO A 356 22.68 10.57 7.29
CA PRO A 356 22.24 10.30 8.65
C PRO A 356 22.12 11.57 9.50
N GLU A 357 21.05 11.66 10.30
CA GLU A 357 20.76 12.76 11.23
C GLU A 357 20.53 14.14 10.58
N THR A 358 20.43 14.21 9.25
CA THR A 358 20.06 15.44 8.53
C THR A 358 18.55 15.64 8.48
N LYS A 359 18.10 16.80 7.97
CA LYS A 359 16.65 17.03 7.77
C LYS A 359 16.17 16.16 6.61
N ALA A 360 15.06 15.49 6.80
CA ALA A 360 14.42 14.67 5.77
C ALA A 360 13.17 15.37 5.20
N SER A 361 12.75 14.94 4.02
CA SER A 361 11.46 15.28 3.41
C SER A 361 10.93 14.09 2.62
N ILE A 362 9.61 14.02 2.45
CA ILE A 362 8.99 13.19 1.44
C ILE A 362 8.98 14.01 0.14
N LEU A 363 9.64 13.48 -0.88
CA LEU A 363 9.66 14.03 -2.21
C LEU A 363 8.53 13.41 -3.03
N ARG A 364 7.88 14.22 -3.87
CA ARG A 364 6.95 13.73 -4.89
C ARG A 364 7.60 13.91 -6.25
N CYS A 365 7.85 12.81 -6.94
CA CYS A 365 8.61 12.79 -8.19
C CYS A 365 7.76 12.27 -9.34
N THR A 366 7.66 13.04 -10.42
CA THR A 366 6.91 12.66 -11.63
C THR A 366 7.73 11.69 -12.47
N ILE A 367 7.19 10.49 -12.74
CA ILE A 367 7.88 9.43 -13.48
C ILE A 367 8.20 9.86 -14.91
N THR A 368 7.27 10.51 -15.61
CA THR A 368 7.49 10.86 -17.03
C THR A 368 8.47 12.03 -17.22
N THR A 369 8.69 12.87 -16.22
CA THR A 369 9.54 14.07 -16.34
C THR A 369 10.82 13.99 -15.52
N GLY A 370 10.85 13.17 -14.48
CA GLY A 370 11.91 13.13 -13.48
C GLY A 370 11.89 14.31 -12.50
N ALA A 371 10.98 15.28 -12.66
CA ALA A 371 10.89 16.44 -11.78
C ALA A 371 10.38 16.04 -10.39
N CYS A 372 10.96 16.63 -9.35
CA CYS A 372 10.58 16.39 -7.96
C CYS A 372 10.27 17.69 -7.23
N GLU A 373 9.38 17.59 -6.25
CA GLU A 373 8.99 18.67 -5.34
C GLU A 373 8.98 18.15 -3.89
N LEU A 374 9.14 19.05 -2.91
CA LEU A 374 9.02 18.73 -1.50
C LEU A 374 7.53 18.55 -1.16
N ALA A 375 7.09 17.31 -0.97
CA ALA A 375 5.73 16.98 -0.52
C ALA A 375 5.57 17.22 0.98
N THR A 376 6.67 17.23 1.75
CA THR A 376 6.66 17.71 3.14
C THR A 376 7.74 18.75 3.37
N PRO A 377 7.58 19.68 4.33
CA PRO A 377 8.67 20.54 4.75
C PRO A 377 9.89 19.74 5.23
N LEU A 378 11.08 20.35 5.14
CA LEU A 378 12.30 19.78 5.69
C LEU A 378 12.23 19.76 7.21
N ALA A 379 12.23 18.57 7.79
CA ALA A 379 12.08 18.38 9.23
C ALA A 379 13.14 17.41 9.78
N LYS A 380 13.48 17.61 11.05
CA LYS A 380 14.15 16.58 11.85
C LYS A 380 13.07 15.71 12.52
N GLY A 381 13.41 14.46 12.80
CA GLY A 381 12.55 13.53 13.51
C GLY A 381 12.03 12.41 12.63
N GLU A 382 10.99 11.75 13.13
CA GLU A 382 10.42 10.56 12.49
C GLU A 382 9.56 10.99 11.28
N LEU A 383 9.91 10.47 10.11
CA LEU A 383 9.21 10.71 8.84
C LEU A 383 9.13 9.36 8.13
N MET A 384 7.95 9.00 7.64
CA MET A 384 7.69 7.70 7.02
C MET A 384 6.54 7.80 6.03
N ILE A 385 6.58 7.00 4.96
CA ILE A 385 5.45 6.85 4.04
C ILE A 385 4.69 5.58 4.40
N GLY A 386 3.36 5.64 4.40
CA GLY A 386 2.51 4.49 4.67
C GLY A 386 2.62 3.37 3.64
N ARG A 387 2.15 2.18 4.02
CA ARG A 387 2.18 0.96 3.20
C ARG A 387 0.82 0.41 2.82
#